data_AF-A0A7S7QGJ2-F1
#
_entry.id   AF-A0A7S7QGJ2-F1
#
_cell.length_a   1.000
_cell.length_b   1.000
_cell.length_c   1.000
_cell.angle_alpha   90.00
_cell.angle_beta   90.00
_cell.angle_gamma   90.00
#
_symmetry.space_group_name_H-M   'P 1'
#
loop_
_entity.id
_entity.type
_entity.pdbx_description
1 polymer ?
#
loop_
_entity_poly.entity_id
_entity_poly.type
_entity_poly.pdbx_seq_one_letter_code
_entity_poly.pdbx_strand_id
1 'polypeptide(L)'
;MNKPPDDEDSNNRIVAVTLDEESIGRSGPDIEHERAIAIYDLIEQNLFAPEGAAGPGPYTLHIAITGNRLMFDIRKEDGAPVVAHLLSLTPFRRVVKDYFMICDSYYQAIRTATPDKIEAIDMGRRGIHDEGSRTLQERLKGKVRVDFETARRLFTLITVLHWKGEGA
;
A
#
# COMPACT_ATOMS: atom_id res chain seq x y z
N MET A 1 -24.19 12.82 -10.06
CA MET A 1 -24.36 13.44 -8.73
C MET A 1 -23.35 12.81 -7.80
N ASN A 2 -22.31 13.53 -7.40
CA ASN A 2 -21.45 13.10 -6.30
C ASN A 2 -22.15 13.47 -4.99
N LYS A 3 -22.49 12.47 -4.20
CA LYS A 3 -22.96 12.68 -2.82
C LYS A 3 -21.82 13.39 -2.06
N PRO A 4 -22.08 14.47 -1.32
CA PRO A 4 -21.09 14.99 -0.39
C PRO A 4 -20.67 13.87 0.57
N PRO A 5 -19.40 13.82 1.02
CA PRO A 5 -18.97 12.80 1.98
C PRO A 5 -19.90 12.88 3.20
N ASP A 6 -20.54 11.77 3.56
CA ASP A 6 -21.34 11.69 4.78
C ASP A 6 -20.41 11.97 5.97
N ASP A 7 -20.89 12.67 7.01
CA ASP A 7 -20.12 12.99 8.23
C ASP A 7 -19.47 11.75 8.89
N GLU A 8 -20.00 10.55 8.62
CA GLU A 8 -19.44 9.26 9.06
C GLU A 8 -18.06 8.94 8.46
N ASP A 9 -17.71 9.50 7.30
CA ASP A 9 -16.42 9.25 6.64
C ASP A 9 -15.27 10.06 7.22
N SER A 10 -15.57 11.16 7.91
CA SER A 10 -14.56 12.04 8.52
C SER A 10 -13.63 11.29 9.49
N ASN A 11 -14.13 10.22 10.13
CA ASN A 11 -13.37 9.41 11.07
C ASN A 11 -12.90 8.06 10.50
N ASN A 12 -13.32 7.69 9.28
CA ASN A 12 -12.90 6.46 8.61
C ASN A 12 -11.52 6.64 7.98
N ARG A 13 -10.49 6.51 8.81
CA ARG A 13 -9.09 6.68 8.43
C ARG A 13 -8.15 5.80 9.24
N ILE A 14 -7.01 5.48 8.65
CA ILE A 14 -5.84 4.92 9.32
C ILE A 14 -5.12 6.06 10.06
N VAL A 15 -4.83 5.84 11.34
CA VAL A 15 -4.04 6.76 12.18
C VAL A 15 -2.69 6.19 12.60
N ALA A 16 -2.50 4.88 12.47
CA ALA A 16 -1.21 4.23 12.69
C ALA A 16 -1.05 3.02 11.79
N VAL A 17 0.18 2.81 11.30
CA VAL A 17 0.57 1.61 10.55
C VAL A 17 1.76 0.96 11.23
N THR A 18 1.71 -0.36 11.39
CA THR A 18 2.85 -1.15 11.86
C THR A 18 3.12 -2.29 10.88
N LEU A 19 4.39 -2.68 10.76
CA LEU A 19 4.82 -3.78 9.91
C LEU A 19 5.32 -4.92 10.81
N ASP A 20 4.93 -6.14 10.50
CA ASP A 20 5.45 -7.32 11.19
C ASP A 20 6.91 -7.58 10.81
N GLU A 21 7.83 -7.29 11.73
CA GLU A 21 9.27 -7.47 11.50
C GLU A 21 9.65 -8.92 11.20
N GLU A 22 8.90 -9.91 11.70
CA GLU A 22 9.22 -11.33 11.51
C GLU A 22 9.01 -11.75 10.05
N SER A 23 7.86 -11.41 9.46
CA SER A 23 7.51 -11.80 8.08
C SER A 23 8.02 -10.84 7.01
N ILE A 24 8.10 -9.55 7.31
CA ILE A 24 8.51 -8.49 6.37
C ILE A 24 10.03 -8.28 6.42
N GLY A 25 10.69 -8.59 7.54
CA GLY A 25 12.12 -8.43 7.72
C GLY A 25 12.56 -6.96 7.86
N ARG A 26 13.70 -6.79 8.54
CA ARG A 26 14.41 -5.51 8.61
C ARG A 26 15.17 -5.26 7.32
N SER A 27 15.06 -4.05 6.79
CA SER A 27 15.75 -3.64 5.57
C SER A 27 16.90 -2.67 5.87
N GLY A 28 17.69 -2.32 4.85
CA GLY A 28 18.70 -1.29 4.97
C GLY A 28 18.09 0.10 5.24
N PRO A 29 18.88 1.08 5.72
CA PRO A 29 18.39 2.41 6.11
C PRO A 29 17.55 3.11 5.04
N ASP A 30 17.92 2.96 3.76
CA ASP A 30 17.20 3.58 2.64
C ASP A 30 15.77 3.02 2.51
N ILE A 31 15.58 1.71 2.65
CA ILE A 31 14.25 1.09 2.56
C ILE A 31 13.40 1.44 3.79
N GLU A 32 14.00 1.48 4.98
CA GLU A 32 13.27 1.92 6.19
C GLU A 32 12.86 3.39 6.08
N HIS A 33 13.66 4.23 5.43
CA HIS A 33 13.30 5.61 5.13
C HIS A 33 12.11 5.70 4.16
N GLU A 34 12.14 4.94 3.05
CA GLU A 34 11.02 4.87 2.11
C GLU A 34 9.73 4.33 2.75
N ARG A 35 9.84 3.32 3.63
CA ARG A 35 8.70 2.82 4.43
C ARG A 35 8.12 3.91 5.32
N ALA A 36 8.97 4.66 6.01
CA ALA A 36 8.53 5.74 6.89
C ALA A 36 7.80 6.86 6.11
N ILE A 37 8.32 7.24 4.93
CA ILE A 37 7.66 8.20 4.03
C ILE A 37 6.29 7.66 3.58
N ALA A 38 6.24 6.43 3.09
CA ALA A 38 4.98 5.83 2.61
C ALA A 38 3.92 5.70 3.72
N ILE A 39 4.33 5.37 4.96
CA ILE A 39 3.45 5.33 6.12
C ILE A 39 2.96 6.74 6.49
N TYR A 40 3.86 7.72 6.52
CA TYR A 40 3.51 9.11 6.81
C TYR A 40 2.49 9.64 5.81
N ASP A 41 2.75 9.48 4.51
CA ASP A 41 1.84 9.90 3.44
C ASP A 41 0.47 9.24 3.56
N LEU A 42 0.42 7.96 3.92
CA LEU A 42 -0.82 7.21 4.15
C LEU A 42 -1.62 7.75 5.34
N ILE A 43 -0.97 8.02 6.48
CA ILE A 43 -1.64 8.51 7.68
C ILE A 43 -2.16 9.94 7.51
N GLU A 44 -1.43 10.77 6.75
CA GLU A 44 -1.78 12.17 6.52
C GLU A 44 -3.13 12.32 5.80
N GLN A 45 -3.35 11.52 4.76
CA GLN A 45 -4.60 11.58 4.00
C GLN A 45 -5.00 10.21 3.47
N ASN A 46 -6.08 9.66 4.05
CA ASN A 46 -6.69 8.44 3.58
C ASN A 46 -8.18 8.37 3.91
N LEU A 47 -8.90 7.57 3.12
CA LEU A 47 -10.24 7.08 3.41
C LEU A 47 -10.12 5.57 3.59
N PHE A 48 -10.41 5.08 4.79
CA PHE A 48 -10.28 3.67 5.14
C PHE A 48 -11.45 3.23 6.04
N ALA A 49 -12.42 2.55 5.44
CA ALA A 49 -13.64 2.11 6.11
C ALA A 49 -13.82 0.59 5.97
N PRO A 50 -13.44 -0.21 6.98
CA PRO A 50 -13.69 -1.64 7.00
C PRO A 50 -15.20 -1.93 6.98
N GLU A 51 -15.63 -2.84 6.11
CA GLU A 51 -17.02 -3.27 6.03
C GLU A 51 -17.39 -4.10 7.27
N GLY A 52 -18.58 -3.86 7.82
CA GLY A 52 -19.07 -4.56 9.01
C GLY A 52 -18.47 -4.09 10.33
N ALA A 53 -17.66 -3.02 10.35
CA ALA A 53 -17.19 -2.42 11.59
C ALA A 53 -18.36 -1.85 12.42
N ALA A 54 -18.31 -2.05 13.74
CA ALA A 54 -19.24 -1.43 14.68
C ALA A 54 -18.89 0.07 14.83
N GLY A 55 -19.45 0.89 13.93
CA GLY A 55 -19.25 2.34 13.89
C GLY A 55 -17.95 2.78 13.19
N PRO A 56 -17.80 4.10 12.93
CA PRO A 56 -16.68 4.65 12.18
C PRO A 56 -15.34 4.53 12.94
N GLY A 57 -14.23 4.81 12.24
CA GLY A 57 -12.88 4.77 12.80
C GLY A 57 -12.60 5.80 13.93
N PRO A 58 -11.34 6.14 14.21
CA PRO A 58 -10.15 5.80 13.43
C PRO A 58 -9.68 4.35 13.63
N TYR A 59 -8.81 3.89 12.73
CA TYR A 59 -8.27 2.53 12.72
C TYR A 59 -6.75 2.52 12.78
N THR A 60 -6.20 1.45 13.34
CA THR A 60 -4.80 1.09 13.21
C THR A 60 -4.69 -0.11 12.25
N LEU A 61 -3.65 -0.09 11.41
CA LEU A 61 -3.39 -1.13 10.42
C LEU A 61 -2.07 -1.82 10.74
N HIS A 62 -2.13 -3.10 11.07
CA HIS A 62 -0.95 -3.94 11.15
C HIS A 62 -0.83 -4.78 9.87
N ILE A 63 0.32 -4.71 9.21
CA ILE A 63 0.60 -5.41 7.96
C ILE A 63 1.61 -6.52 8.20
N ALA A 64 1.26 -7.73 7.76
CA ALA A 64 2.17 -8.88 7.81
C ALA A 64 2.09 -9.70 6.52
N ILE A 65 3.04 -10.61 6.33
CA ILE A 65 3.02 -11.59 5.24
C ILE A 65 2.85 -12.99 5.83
N THR A 66 1.79 -13.69 5.43
CA THR A 66 1.53 -15.07 5.85
C THR A 66 1.52 -15.98 4.64
N GLY A 67 2.64 -16.69 4.42
CA GLY A 67 2.87 -17.47 3.20
C GLY A 67 2.89 -16.55 1.97
N ASN A 68 1.99 -16.78 1.01
CA ASN A 68 1.85 -15.93 -0.20
C ASN A 68 0.66 -14.95 -0.08
N ARG A 69 0.40 -14.43 1.12
CA ARG A 69 -0.71 -13.53 1.40
C ARG A 69 -0.27 -12.31 2.21
N LEU A 70 -0.79 -11.16 1.82
CA LEU A 70 -0.72 -9.91 2.57
C LEU A 70 -1.85 -9.87 3.59
N MET A 71 -1.50 -9.79 4.87
CA MET A 71 -2.44 -9.67 5.97
C MET A 71 -2.63 -8.20 6.32
N PHE A 72 -3.88 -7.76 6.36
CA PHE A 72 -4.30 -6.51 7.00
C PHE A 72 -5.02 -6.88 8.30
N ASP A 73 -4.36 -6.74 9.45
CA ASP A 73 -5.02 -6.77 10.76
C ASP A 73 -5.46 -5.35 11.13
N ILE A 74 -6.77 -5.15 11.20
CA ILE A 74 -7.40 -3.85 11.38
C ILE A 74 -8.00 -3.80 12.78
N ARG A 75 -7.62 -2.77 13.53
CA ARG A 75 -8.06 -2.55 14.91
C ARG A 75 -8.56 -1.13 15.09
N LYS A 76 -9.33 -0.90 16.16
CA LYS A 76 -9.60 0.45 16.67
C LYS A 76 -8.32 1.04 17.27
N GLU A 77 -8.34 2.34 17.52
CA GLU A 77 -7.23 3.07 18.16
C GLU A 77 -6.93 2.59 19.58
N ASP A 78 -7.94 2.11 20.32
CA ASP A 78 -7.79 1.50 21.65
C ASP A 78 -7.23 0.06 21.60
N GLY A 79 -6.95 -0.47 20.40
CA GLY A 79 -6.43 -1.82 20.16
C GLY A 79 -7.50 -2.90 20.00
N ALA A 80 -8.79 -2.56 20.15
CA ALA A 80 -9.87 -3.52 19.98
C ALA A 80 -9.88 -4.08 18.54
N PRO A 81 -9.94 -5.41 18.36
CA PRO A 81 -9.93 -6.02 17.03
C PRO A 81 -11.20 -5.66 16.24
N VAL A 82 -11.04 -5.32 14.96
CA VAL A 82 -12.16 -5.10 14.04
C VAL A 82 -12.26 -6.29 13.10
N VAL A 83 -11.24 -6.53 12.27
CA VAL A 83 -11.20 -7.63 11.31
C VAL A 83 -9.78 -7.83 10.79
N ALA A 84 -9.45 -9.08 10.42
CA ALA A 84 -8.24 -9.40 9.68
C ALA A 84 -8.57 -9.91 8.27
N HIS A 85 -7.92 -9.35 7.26
CA HIS A 85 -8.07 -9.76 5.86
C HIS A 85 -6.77 -10.35 5.31
N LEU A 86 -6.86 -11.52 4.67
CA LEU A 86 -5.73 -12.16 3.98
C LEU A 86 -5.90 -12.05 2.46
N LEU A 87 -5.17 -11.12 1.85
CA LEU A 87 -5.17 -10.87 0.42
C LEU A 87 -4.11 -11.73 -0.26
N SER A 88 -4.49 -12.50 -1.28
CA SER A 88 -3.51 -13.22 -2.10
C SER A 88 -2.58 -12.23 -2.80
N LEU A 89 -1.27 -12.49 -2.78
CA LEU A 89 -0.27 -11.71 -3.51
C LEU A 89 -0.19 -12.06 -5.00
N THR A 90 -0.75 -13.20 -5.42
CA THR A 90 -0.69 -13.68 -6.80
C THR A 90 -1.14 -12.65 -7.84
N PRO A 91 -2.24 -11.88 -7.65
CA PRO A 91 -2.65 -10.85 -8.60
C PRO A 91 -1.64 -9.71 -8.79
N PHE A 92 -0.75 -9.48 -7.81
CA PHE A 92 0.23 -8.40 -7.85
C PHE A 92 1.56 -8.82 -8.50
N ARG A 93 1.79 -10.12 -8.74
CA ARG A 93 3.07 -10.65 -9.24
C ARG A 93 3.56 -9.95 -10.51
N ARG A 94 2.66 -9.71 -11.47
CA ARG A 94 3.03 -9.01 -12.72
C ARG A 94 3.45 -7.57 -12.43
N VAL A 95 2.61 -6.81 -11.73
CA VAL A 95 2.85 -5.39 -11.41
C VAL A 95 4.15 -5.22 -10.62
N VAL A 96 4.41 -6.09 -9.64
CA VAL A 96 5.64 -6.07 -8.84
C VAL A 96 6.86 -6.39 -9.70
N LYS A 97 6.76 -7.38 -10.61
CA LYS A 97 7.84 -7.67 -11.56
C LYS A 97 8.12 -6.48 -12.47
N ASP A 98 7.08 -5.85 -13.02
CA ASP A 98 7.21 -4.69 -13.90
C ASP A 98 7.82 -3.50 -13.15
N TYR A 99 7.46 -3.31 -11.88
CA TYR A 99 8.06 -2.30 -11.01
C TYR A 99 9.57 -2.47 -10.89
N PHE A 100 10.04 -3.69 -10.61
CA PHE A 100 11.48 -3.97 -10.53
C PHE A 100 12.21 -3.69 -11.85
N MET A 101 11.61 -4.01 -13.00
CA MET A 101 12.20 -3.72 -14.31
C MET A 101 12.29 -2.20 -14.57
N ILE A 102 11.31 -1.42 -14.12
CA ILE A 102 11.34 0.05 -14.21
C ILE A 102 12.39 0.65 -13.28
N CYS A 103 12.55 0.14 -12.06
CA CYS A 103 13.58 0.61 -11.12
C CYS A 103 14.99 0.39 -11.69
N ASP A 104 15.27 -0.78 -12.29
CA ASP A 104 16.56 -1.03 -12.96
C ASP A 104 16.76 -0.08 -14.15
N SER A 105 15.72 0.10 -14.98
CA SER A 105 15.75 1.04 -16.11
C SER A 105 16.06 2.48 -15.66
N TYR A 106 15.46 2.92 -14.55
CA TYR A 106 15.73 4.23 -13.94
C TYR A 106 17.18 4.34 -13.47
N TYR A 107 17.69 3.33 -12.77
CA TYR A 107 19.06 3.32 -12.27
C TYR A 107 20.11 3.43 -13.40
N GLN A 108 19.89 2.72 -14.50
CA GLN A 108 20.75 2.83 -15.69
C GLN A 108 20.63 4.20 -16.36
N ALA A 109 19.41 4.76 -16.40
CA ALA A 109 19.13 6.00 -17.11
C ALA A 109 19.61 7.25 -16.35
N ILE A 110 19.44 7.34 -15.02
CA ILE A 110 19.65 8.60 -14.28
C ILE A 110 21.07 9.19 -14.41
N ARG A 111 22.07 8.34 -14.68
CA ARG A 111 23.46 8.78 -14.84
C ARG A 111 23.77 9.38 -16.22
N THR A 112 23.05 9.00 -17.27
CA THR A 112 23.47 9.26 -18.66
C THR A 112 22.34 9.62 -19.63
N ALA A 113 21.08 9.44 -19.24
CA ALA A 113 19.92 9.64 -20.11
C ALA A 113 19.53 11.12 -20.21
N THR A 114 18.84 11.44 -21.31
CA THR A 114 18.22 12.76 -21.51
C THR A 114 17.03 12.95 -20.56
N PRO A 115 16.68 14.21 -20.22
CA PRO A 115 15.50 14.51 -19.42
C PRO A 115 14.22 13.83 -19.92
N ASP A 116 13.95 13.89 -21.23
CA ASP A 116 12.78 13.27 -21.86
C ASP A 116 12.71 11.75 -21.61
N LYS A 117 13.86 11.07 -21.58
CA LYS A 117 13.93 9.63 -21.32
C LYS A 117 13.68 9.33 -19.84
N ILE A 118 14.15 10.19 -18.93
CA ILE A 118 13.86 10.07 -17.50
C ILE A 118 12.36 10.29 -17.26
N GLU A 119 11.76 11.31 -17.88
CA GLU A 119 10.33 11.58 -17.79
C GLU A 119 9.48 10.40 -18.30
N ALA A 120 9.87 9.79 -19.42
CA ALA A 120 9.20 8.60 -19.95
C ALA A 120 9.23 7.41 -18.96
N ILE A 121 10.37 7.21 -18.28
CA ILE A 121 10.50 6.17 -17.23
C ILE A 121 9.61 6.52 -16.04
N ASP A 122 9.59 7.78 -15.61
CA ASP A 122 8.74 8.25 -14.50
C ASP A 122 7.24 8.12 -14.80
N MET A 123 6.84 8.38 -16.05
CA MET A 123 5.48 8.10 -16.52
C MET A 123 5.15 6.61 -16.45
N GLY A 124 6.06 5.75 -16.92
CA GLY A 124 5.94 4.30 -16.81
C GLY A 124 5.76 3.85 -15.36
N ARG A 125 6.61 4.35 -14.45
CA ARG A 125 6.53 4.08 -13.01
C ARG A 125 5.16 4.45 -12.43
N ARG A 126 4.65 5.64 -12.77
CA ARG A 126 3.32 6.08 -12.33
C ARG A 126 2.22 5.14 -12.80
N GLY A 127 2.28 4.69 -14.05
CA GLY A 127 1.34 3.73 -14.63
C GLY A 127 1.32 2.39 -13.89
N ILE A 128 2.49 1.87 -13.48
CA ILE A 128 2.59 0.64 -12.69
C ILE A 128 1.94 0.81 -11.32
N HIS A 129 2.21 1.93 -10.63
CA HIS A 129 1.53 2.21 -9.36
C HIS A 129 0.01 2.30 -9.56
N ASP A 130 -0.49 2.94 -10.62
CA ASP A 130 -1.93 3.03 -10.87
C ASP A 130 -2.56 1.65 -11.12
N GLU A 131 -1.88 0.77 -11.86
CA GLU A 131 -2.34 -0.61 -12.07
C GLU A 131 -2.39 -1.41 -10.77
N GLY A 132 -1.33 -1.33 -9.96
CA GLY A 132 -1.26 -1.97 -8.65
C GLY A 132 -2.34 -1.46 -7.70
N SER A 133 -2.59 -0.15 -7.72
CA SER A 133 -3.62 0.53 -6.90
C SER A 133 -5.02 0.06 -7.27
N ARG A 134 -5.34 -0.01 -8.58
CA ARG A 134 -6.62 -0.56 -9.06
C ARG A 134 -6.79 -2.02 -8.67
N THR A 135 -5.73 -2.81 -8.80
CA THR A 135 -5.73 -4.21 -8.37
C THR A 135 -6.01 -4.32 -6.87
N LEU A 136 -5.33 -3.53 -6.04
CA LEU A 136 -5.53 -3.51 -4.59
C LEU A 136 -6.96 -3.12 -4.23
N GLN A 137 -7.49 -2.06 -4.84
CA GLN A 137 -8.86 -1.60 -4.60
C GLN A 137 -9.89 -2.70 -4.93
N GLU A 138 -9.73 -3.42 -6.04
CA GLU A 138 -10.61 -4.56 -6.37
C GLU A 138 -10.46 -5.71 -5.38
N ARG A 139 -9.24 -5.98 -4.87
CA ARG A 139 -9.03 -7.00 -3.83
C ARG A 139 -9.67 -6.62 -2.50
N LEU A 140 -9.76 -5.32 -2.19
CA LEU A 140 -10.37 -4.76 -0.98
C LEU A 140 -11.89 -4.58 -1.08
N LYS A 141 -12.47 -4.60 -2.27
CA LYS A 141 -13.91 -4.54 -2.47
C LYS A 141 -14.64 -5.62 -1.66
N GLY A 142 -15.71 -5.22 -0.97
CA GLY A 142 -16.46 -6.10 -0.06
C GLY A 142 -15.75 -6.37 1.29
N LYS A 143 -14.69 -5.61 1.62
CA LYS A 143 -13.84 -5.82 2.82
C LYS A 143 -13.47 -4.50 3.46
N VAL A 144 -12.86 -3.61 2.69
CA VAL A 144 -12.48 -2.26 3.13
C VAL A 144 -12.75 -1.31 1.98
N ARG A 145 -13.58 -0.31 2.23
CA ARG A 145 -13.76 0.79 1.28
C ARG A 145 -12.60 1.77 1.42
N VAL A 146 -11.93 1.98 0.29
CA VAL A 146 -10.84 2.95 0.13
C VAL A 146 -11.06 3.74 -1.15
N ASP A 147 -10.69 5.02 -1.15
CA ASP A 147 -10.57 5.79 -2.39
C ASP A 147 -9.30 5.38 -3.16
N PHE A 148 -9.19 5.86 -4.40
CA PHE A 148 -8.06 5.50 -5.26
C PHE A 148 -6.72 6.01 -4.71
N GLU A 149 -6.72 7.21 -4.13
CA GLU A 149 -5.54 7.83 -3.56
C GLU A 149 -5.02 7.07 -2.32
N THR A 150 -5.92 6.53 -1.50
CA THR A 150 -5.59 5.63 -0.39
C THR A 150 -5.06 4.29 -0.90
N ALA A 151 -5.71 3.71 -1.92
CA ALA A 151 -5.21 2.49 -2.54
C ALA A 151 -3.80 2.69 -3.14
N ARG A 152 -3.52 3.87 -3.69
CA ARG A 152 -2.19 4.23 -4.22
C ARG A 152 -1.15 4.33 -3.13
N ARG A 153 -1.43 5.00 -2.01
CA ARG A 153 -0.51 5.06 -0.87
C ARG A 153 -0.27 3.70 -0.22
N LEU A 154 -1.32 2.89 -0.05
CA LEU A 154 -1.19 1.50 0.40
C LEU A 154 -0.32 0.68 -0.56
N PHE A 155 -0.54 0.82 -1.87
CA PHE A 155 0.25 0.08 -2.85
C PHE A 155 1.73 0.54 -2.86
N THR A 156 2.01 1.83 -2.72
CA THR A 156 3.37 2.34 -2.54
C THR A 156 4.05 1.69 -1.33
N LEU A 157 3.39 1.63 -0.17
CA LEU A 157 3.92 0.93 1.00
C LEU A 157 4.18 -0.56 0.69
N ILE A 158 3.24 -1.24 0.01
CA ILE A 158 3.37 -2.66 -0.37
C ILE A 158 4.63 -2.89 -1.24
N THR A 159 4.94 -1.97 -2.16
CA THR A 159 6.13 -2.12 -3.05
C THR A 159 7.46 -2.08 -2.30
N VAL A 160 7.50 -1.46 -1.12
CA VAL A 160 8.72 -1.33 -0.28
C VAL A 160 8.73 -2.28 0.92
N LEU A 161 7.83 -3.27 0.96
CA LEU A 161 7.79 -4.25 2.05
C LEU A 161 8.94 -5.27 1.98
N HIS A 162 9.61 -5.51 0.83
CA HIS A 162 10.72 -6.47 0.72
C HIS A 162 10.52 -7.74 1.58
N TRP A 163 9.51 -8.56 1.28
CA TRP A 163 9.17 -9.69 2.14
C TRP A 163 10.16 -10.85 2.03
N LYS A 164 10.34 -11.60 3.13
CA LYS A 164 11.12 -12.85 3.12
C LYS A 164 10.26 -13.98 2.56
N GLY A 165 10.22 -14.13 1.24
CA GLY A 165 9.41 -15.16 0.59
C GLY A 165 9.59 -15.18 -0.92
N GLU A 166 10.32 -16.21 -1.37
CA GLU A 166 10.83 -16.45 -2.73
C GLU A 166 12.15 -15.70 -3.00
N GLY A 167 13.24 -16.47 -2.98
CA GLY A 167 14.58 -16.00 -3.28
C GLY A 167 14.65 -15.37 -4.66
N ALA A 168 15.26 -14.19 -4.70
CA ALA A 168 16.16 -13.87 -5.81
C ALA A 168 17.41 -14.76 -5.69
#